data_AF-A0A3B0THI2-F1
#
_entry.id   AF-A0A3B0THI2-F1
#
_cell.length_a   1.000
_cell.length_b   1.000
_cell.length_c   1.000
_cell.angle_alpha   90.00
_cell.angle_beta   90.00
_cell.angle_gamma   90.00
#
_symmetry.space_group_name_H-M   'P 1'
#
loop_
_entity.id
_entity.type
_entity.pdbx_description
1 polymer ?
#
loop_
_entity_poly.entity_id
_entity_poly.type
_entity_poly.pdbx_seq_one_letter_code
_entity_poly.pdbx_strand_id
1 'polypeptide(L)'
;MLGSRVRTPPPRDGTNTAAERAFRLPVGAVVIGVVVVVIVAIFSASHGAAGLPVRGVVSSLVDRLPFLDVGSRLTPRQESILFQIRLPRLALGMLVGGALGMAGAAYQGVFRNPLADPYLLGVSAGAGFGAVLAFGFGL
;
A
#
# COMPACT_ATOMS: atom_id res chain seq x y z
N MET A 1 36.99 -51.36 28.55
CA MET A 1 36.63 -50.82 27.22
C MET A 1 35.14 -50.50 27.18
N LEU A 2 34.73 -49.26 27.47
CA LEU A 2 33.37 -48.79 27.18
C LEU A 2 33.49 -47.34 26.70
N GLY A 3 33.44 -47.16 25.39
CA GLY A 3 33.40 -45.84 24.75
C GLY A 3 32.03 -45.21 24.99
N SER A 4 31.98 -44.20 25.85
CA SER A 4 30.81 -43.34 26.01
C SER A 4 30.63 -42.53 24.73
N ARG A 5 29.65 -42.94 23.91
CA ARG A 5 29.24 -42.19 22.72
C ARG A 5 28.66 -40.85 23.19
N VAL A 6 29.44 -39.79 23.08
CA VAL A 6 28.98 -38.42 23.22
C VAL A 6 27.92 -38.19 22.13
N ARG A 7 26.65 -38.17 22.54
CA ARG A 7 25.53 -37.86 21.67
C ARG A 7 25.57 -36.35 21.44
N THR A 8 26.10 -35.92 20.31
CA THR A 8 25.97 -34.51 19.90
C THR A 8 24.49 -34.24 19.64
N PRO A 9 23.89 -33.21 20.28
CA PRO A 9 22.51 -32.84 20.00
C PRO A 9 22.41 -32.40 18.53
N PRO A 10 21.27 -32.68 17.86
CA PRO A 10 21.07 -32.25 16.48
C PRO A 10 21.20 -30.73 16.38
N PRO A 11 21.69 -30.19 15.24
CA PRO A 11 21.74 -28.75 15.01
C PRO A 11 20.36 -28.16 15.29
N ARG A 12 20.31 -27.08 16.09
CA ARG A 12 19.05 -26.35 16.26
C ARG A 12 18.81 -25.59 14.97
N ASP A 13 17.81 -26.04 14.21
CA ASP A 13 17.34 -25.43 12.96
C ASP A 13 16.68 -24.06 13.23
N GLY A 14 17.44 -23.12 13.78
CA GLY A 14 16.98 -21.76 14.12
C GLY A 14 16.60 -20.93 12.89
N THR A 15 17.05 -21.37 11.70
CA THR A 15 16.73 -20.75 10.42
C THR A 15 15.29 -21.02 9.99
N ASN A 16 14.78 -22.24 10.19
CA ASN A 16 13.39 -22.60 9.85
C ASN A 16 12.37 -21.90 10.76
N THR A 17 12.66 -21.79 12.06
CA THR A 17 11.75 -21.17 13.03
C THR A 17 11.62 -19.65 12.88
N ALA A 18 12.68 -18.97 12.42
CA ALA A 18 12.63 -17.54 12.10
C ALA A 18 11.87 -17.27 10.78
N ALA A 19 12.11 -18.10 9.75
CA ALA A 19 11.41 -18.03 8.48
C ALA A 19 9.91 -18.33 8.61
N GLU A 20 9.52 -19.33 9.41
CA GLU A 20 8.11 -19.65 9.69
C GLU A 20 7.37 -18.51 10.42
N ARG A 21 8.05 -17.75 11.27
CA ARG A 21 7.45 -16.59 11.96
C ARG A 21 7.26 -15.39 11.04
N ALA A 22 8.21 -15.14 10.13
CA ALA A 22 8.11 -14.06 9.15
C ALA A 22 6.93 -14.27 8.17
N PHE A 23 6.58 -15.53 7.87
CA PHE A 23 5.48 -15.85 6.96
C PHE A 23 4.09 -15.90 7.65
N ARG A 24 4.03 -15.83 8.97
CA ARG A 24 2.76 -15.79 9.71
C ARG A 24 2.25 -14.36 9.79
N LEU A 25 1.65 -13.87 8.70
CA LEU A 25 0.85 -12.66 8.72
C LEU A 25 -0.37 -12.90 9.63
N PRO A 26 -0.44 -12.31 10.83
CA PRO A 26 -1.60 -12.52 11.68
C PRO A 26 -2.80 -11.85 11.01
N VAL A 27 -3.92 -12.56 10.91
CA VAL A 27 -5.17 -12.04 10.31
C VAL A 27 -5.53 -10.67 10.90
N GLY A 28 -5.26 -10.46 12.20
CA GLY A 28 -5.44 -9.18 12.86
C GLY A 28 -4.64 -8.03 12.24
N ALA A 29 -3.38 -8.22 11.85
CA ALA A 29 -2.58 -7.17 11.22
C ALA A 29 -3.11 -6.82 9.82
N VAL A 30 -3.58 -7.81 9.06
CA VAL A 30 -4.21 -7.58 7.76
C VAL A 30 -5.51 -6.79 7.93
N VAL A 31 -6.36 -7.20 8.87
CA VAL A 31 -7.63 -6.50 9.18
C VAL A 31 -7.37 -5.06 9.61
N ILE A 32 -6.42 -4.83 10.52
CA ILE A 32 -6.03 -3.48 10.95
C ILE A 32 -5.54 -2.66 9.76
N GLY A 33 -4.68 -3.22 8.91
CA GLY A 33 -4.17 -2.56 7.71
C GLY A 33 -5.29 -2.12 6.77
N VAL A 34 -6.23 -3.02 6.48
CA VAL A 34 -7.40 -2.71 5.63
C VAL A 34 -8.27 -1.63 6.26
N VAL A 35 -8.56 -1.71 7.56
CA VAL A 35 -9.34 -0.70 8.28
C VAL A 35 -8.67 0.67 8.20
N VAL A 36 -7.35 0.73 8.41
CA VAL A 36 -6.58 1.98 8.29
C VAL A 36 -6.67 2.55 6.87
N VAL A 37 -6.49 1.72 5.83
CA VAL A 37 -6.62 2.18 4.43
C VAL A 37 -8.01 2.74 4.16
N VAL A 38 -9.08 2.08 4.63
CA VAL A 38 -10.46 2.55 4.44
C VAL A 38 -10.69 3.89 5.15
N ILE A 39 -10.24 4.04 6.39
CA ILE A 39 -10.37 5.29 7.15
C ILE A 39 -9.63 6.43 6.45
N VAL A 40 -8.38 6.19 6.04
CA VAL A 40 -7.56 7.17 5.31
C VAL A 40 -8.18 7.52 3.97
N ALA A 41 -8.77 6.55 3.26
CA ALA A 41 -9.44 6.78 1.99
C ALA A 41 -10.66 7.70 2.14
N ILE A 42 -11.51 7.44 3.16
CA ILE A 42 -12.67 8.30 3.46
C ILE A 42 -12.21 9.70 3.86
N PHE A 43 -11.19 9.78 4.72
CA PHE A 43 -10.62 11.06 5.15
C PHE A 43 -10.07 11.86 3.96
N SER A 44 -9.28 11.21 3.10
CA SER A 44 -8.69 11.79 1.89
C SER A 44 -9.74 12.23 0.88
N ALA A 45 -10.79 11.44 0.68
CA ALA A 45 -11.90 11.81 -0.21
C ALA A 45 -12.69 13.03 0.33
N SER A 46 -12.80 13.17 1.66
CA SER A 46 -13.54 14.24 2.31
C SER A 46 -12.74 15.55 2.41
N HIS A 47 -11.45 15.48 2.72
CA HIS A 47 -10.59 16.66 2.95
C HIS A 47 -10.07 17.28 1.64
N GLY A 48 -10.26 18.58 1.48
CA GLY A 48 -9.72 19.37 0.36
C GLY A 48 -10.39 20.74 0.24
N ALA A 49 -9.93 21.56 -0.71
CA ALA A 49 -10.30 22.99 -0.83
C ALA A 49 -11.81 23.28 -0.90
N ALA A 50 -12.62 22.32 -1.35
CA ALA A 50 -14.08 22.46 -1.48
C ALA A 50 -14.89 21.92 -0.27
N GLY A 51 -14.23 21.45 0.80
CA GLY A 51 -14.87 20.98 2.05
C GLY A 51 -16.06 20.05 1.83
N LEU A 52 -15.83 18.80 1.42
CA LEU A 52 -16.93 17.87 1.13
C LEU A 52 -17.44 17.24 2.43
N PRO A 53 -18.74 17.32 2.76
CA PRO A 53 -19.27 16.60 3.91
C PRO A 53 -19.12 15.10 3.69
N VAL A 54 -18.61 14.38 4.70
CA VAL A 54 -18.35 12.92 4.64
C VAL A 54 -19.60 12.16 4.20
N ARG A 55 -20.79 12.56 4.70
CA ARG A 55 -22.07 11.98 4.31
C ARG A 55 -22.39 12.17 2.83
N GLY A 56 -21.99 13.30 2.25
CA GLY A 56 -22.12 13.58 0.81
C GLY A 56 -21.20 12.70 -0.02
N VAL A 57 -19.94 12.52 0.39
CA VAL A 57 -18.99 11.62 -0.28
C VAL A 57 -19.50 10.18 -0.27
N VAL A 58 -19.96 9.69 0.88
CA VAL A 58 -20.47 8.31 1.01
C VAL A 58 -21.73 8.11 0.17
N SER A 59 -22.69 9.04 0.21
CA SER A 59 -23.91 8.92 -0.61
C SER A 59 -23.59 8.96 -2.11
N SER A 60 -22.74 9.86 -2.57
CA SER A 60 -22.32 9.90 -3.98
C SER A 60 -21.55 8.65 -4.43
N LEU A 61 -20.77 8.01 -3.56
CA LEU A 61 -20.13 6.73 -3.87
C LEU A 61 -21.15 5.59 -3.96
N VAL A 62 -22.16 5.58 -3.08
CA VAL A 62 -23.22 4.57 -3.05
C VAL A 62 -24.17 4.72 -4.25
N ASP A 63 -24.51 5.94 -4.63
CA ASP A 63 -25.35 6.26 -5.80
C ASP A 63 -24.74 5.78 -7.13
N ARG A 64 -23.42 5.55 -7.15
CA ARG A 64 -22.72 5.01 -8.31
C ARG A 64 -22.71 3.47 -8.36
N LEU A 65 -23.17 2.79 -7.31
CA LEU A 65 -23.38 1.35 -7.35
C LEU A 65 -24.64 1.06 -8.18
N PRO A 66 -24.58 0.13 -9.15
CA PRO A 66 -25.80 -0.34 -9.78
C PRO A 66 -26.73 -0.88 -8.68
N PHE A 67 -28.04 -0.67 -8.81
CA PHE A 67 -29.10 -1.11 -7.88
C PHE A 67 -29.45 -0.21 -6.68
N LEU A 68 -28.76 0.91 -6.45
CA LEU A 68 -29.04 1.82 -5.32
C LEU A 68 -29.16 3.28 -5.78
N ASP A 69 -30.39 3.80 -5.88
CA ASP A 69 -30.63 5.24 -6.06
C ASP A 69 -30.68 5.91 -4.67
N VAL A 70 -29.56 6.52 -4.28
CA VAL A 70 -29.44 7.26 -3.03
C VAL A 70 -29.05 8.67 -3.42
N GLY A 71 -30.07 9.45 -3.82
CA GLY A 71 -29.90 10.80 -4.38
C GLY A 71 -28.74 11.57 -3.76
N SER A 72 -27.80 11.96 -4.61
CA SER A 72 -26.55 12.59 -4.19
C SER A 72 -26.82 13.90 -3.42
N ARG A 73 -26.12 14.08 -2.30
CA ARG A 73 -26.25 15.29 -1.45
C ARG A 73 -25.21 16.36 -1.79
N LEU A 74 -24.46 16.17 -2.86
CA LEU A 74 -23.40 17.07 -3.32
C LEU A 74 -23.90 17.92 -4.49
N THR A 75 -23.37 19.13 -4.61
CA THR A 75 -23.59 19.94 -5.81
C THR A 75 -22.89 19.32 -7.02
N PRO A 76 -23.34 19.56 -8.27
CA PRO A 76 -22.70 19.00 -9.47
C PRO A 76 -21.20 19.32 -9.57
N ARG A 77 -20.79 20.52 -9.12
CA ARG A 77 -19.37 20.91 -9.07
C ARG A 77 -18.57 20.07 -8.07
N GLN A 78 -19.14 19.79 -6.91
CA GLN A 78 -18.51 18.97 -5.86
C GLN A 78 -18.38 17.51 -6.30
N GLU A 79 -19.37 17.00 -7.03
CA GLU A 79 -19.34 15.67 -7.62
C GLU A 79 -18.23 15.53 -8.67
N SER A 80 -18.09 16.49 -9.59
CA SER A 80 -16.98 16.51 -10.55
C SER A 80 -15.61 16.56 -9.85
N ILE A 81 -15.47 17.35 -8.78
CA ILE A 81 -14.21 17.38 -8.01
C ILE A 81 -13.92 16.01 -7.37
N LEU A 82 -14.94 15.36 -6.81
CA LEU A 82 -14.78 14.04 -6.20
C LEU A 82 -14.33 13.00 -7.23
N PHE A 83 -15.04 12.90 -8.36
CA PHE A 83 -14.81 11.84 -9.35
C PHE A 83 -13.69 12.10 -10.35
N GLN A 84 -13.45 13.35 -10.74
CA GLN A 84 -12.44 13.67 -11.77
C GLN A 84 -11.08 14.02 -11.18
N ILE A 85 -11.01 14.41 -9.90
CA ILE A 85 -9.78 14.88 -9.28
C ILE A 85 -9.39 14.02 -8.08
N ARG A 86 -10.30 13.85 -7.11
CA ARG A 86 -9.95 13.22 -5.82
C ARG A 86 -9.82 11.71 -5.93
N LEU A 87 -10.81 11.02 -6.49
CA LEU A 87 -10.80 9.57 -6.63
C LEU A 87 -9.64 9.06 -7.50
N PRO A 88 -9.31 9.68 -8.66
CA PRO A 88 -8.13 9.29 -9.43
C PRO A 88 -6.83 9.46 -8.64
N ARG A 89 -6.68 10.57 -7.90
CA ARG A 89 -5.50 10.80 -7.05
C ARG A 89 -5.39 9.79 -5.91
N LEU A 90 -6.52 9.45 -5.29
CA LEU A 90 -6.59 8.44 -4.23
C LEU A 90 -6.21 7.05 -4.76
N ALA A 91 -6.74 6.67 -5.92
CA ALA A 91 -6.38 5.41 -6.59
C ALA A 91 -4.88 5.36 -6.92
N LEU A 92 -4.32 6.42 -7.50
CA LEU A 92 -2.89 6.52 -7.76
C LEU A 92 -2.06 6.41 -6.47
N GLY A 93 -2.47 7.08 -5.40
CA GLY A 93 -1.79 7.01 -4.10
C GLY A 93 -1.75 5.58 -3.52
N MET A 94 -2.87 4.86 -3.61
CA MET A 94 -2.94 3.45 -3.18
C MET A 94 -2.05 2.54 -4.04
N LEU A 95 -2.07 2.72 -5.37
CA LEU A 95 -1.25 1.92 -6.29
C LEU A 95 0.24 2.16 -6.05
N VAL A 96 0.67 3.42 -5.94
CA VAL A 96 2.08 3.76 -5.69
C VAL A 96 2.51 3.26 -4.31
N GLY A 97 1.72 3.50 -3.27
CA GLY A 97 2.05 3.02 -1.91
C GLY A 97 2.14 1.50 -1.84
N GLY A 98 1.20 0.79 -2.49
CA GLY A 98 1.22 -0.67 -2.58
C GLY A 98 2.43 -1.19 -3.34
N ALA A 99 2.77 -0.59 -4.48
CA ALA A 99 3.95 -0.96 -5.27
C ALA A 99 5.25 -0.75 -4.49
N LEU A 100 5.40 0.39 -3.78
CA LEU A 100 6.56 0.67 -2.94
C LEU A 100 6.67 -0.30 -1.76
N GLY A 101 5.55 -0.61 -1.09
CA GLY A 101 5.52 -1.58 -0.01
C GLY A 101 5.93 -2.99 -0.46
N MET A 102 5.41 -3.44 -1.62
CA MET A 102 5.78 -4.73 -2.20
C MET A 102 7.24 -4.77 -2.63
N ALA A 103 7.74 -3.72 -3.29
CA ALA A 103 9.14 -3.61 -3.66
C ALA A 103 10.05 -3.69 -2.42
N GLY A 104 9.75 -2.91 -1.37
CA GLY A 104 10.48 -2.95 -0.10
C GLY A 104 10.51 -4.34 0.53
N ALA A 105 9.36 -5.01 0.65
CA ALA A 105 9.27 -6.37 1.18
C ALA A 105 10.07 -7.38 0.34
N ALA A 106 10.01 -7.28 -0.99
CA ALA A 106 10.78 -8.14 -1.89
C ALA A 106 12.30 -7.94 -1.71
N TYR A 107 12.78 -6.69 -1.66
CA TYR A 107 14.20 -6.40 -1.47
C TYR A 107 14.70 -6.84 -0.10
N GLN A 108 13.95 -6.55 0.96
CA GLN A 108 14.29 -7.02 2.30
C GLN A 108 14.35 -8.55 2.37
N GLY A 109 13.46 -9.25 1.64
CA GLY A 109 13.47 -10.71 1.52
C GLY A 109 14.67 -11.27 0.75
N VAL A 110 15.02 -10.67 -0.41
CA VAL A 110 16.15 -11.10 -1.25
C VAL A 110 17.48 -10.91 -0.52
N PHE A 111 17.70 -9.74 0.08
CA PHE A 111 18.95 -9.43 0.79
C PHE A 111 18.98 -9.98 2.22
N ARG A 112 17.85 -10.50 2.72
CA ARG A 112 17.67 -10.89 4.13
C ARG A 112 18.16 -9.81 5.10
N ASN A 113 17.96 -8.55 4.72
CA ASN A 113 18.40 -7.38 5.45
C ASN A 113 17.20 -6.42 5.58
N PRO A 114 16.66 -6.21 6.80
CA PRO A 114 15.51 -5.33 7.01
C PRO A 114 15.82 -3.85 6.73
N LEU A 115 17.09 -3.48 6.54
CA LEU A 115 17.52 -2.13 6.17
C LEU A 115 17.73 -1.96 4.65
N ALA A 116 17.50 -2.99 3.85
CA ALA A 116 17.62 -2.88 2.40
C ALA A 116 16.49 -2.01 1.82
N ASP A 117 16.87 -1.06 0.96
CA ASP A 117 15.96 -0.09 0.35
C ASP A 117 15.89 -0.28 -1.17
N PRO A 118 14.68 -0.42 -1.79
CA PRO A 118 14.48 -0.43 -3.24
C PRO A 118 15.15 0.71 -3.99
N TYR A 119 15.35 1.87 -3.36
CA TYR A 119 15.95 3.03 -4.02
C TYR A 119 17.43 2.81 -4.43
N LEU A 120 18.11 1.80 -3.87
CA LEU A 120 19.54 1.55 -4.09
C LEU A 120 19.91 1.04 -5.48
N LEU A 121 18.94 0.58 -6.29
CA LEU A 121 19.20 0.05 -7.64
C LEU A 121 19.05 1.08 -8.76
N GLY A 122 18.99 2.38 -8.42
CA GLY A 122 18.99 3.45 -9.42
C GLY A 122 17.66 3.69 -10.13
N VAL A 123 16.59 2.98 -9.73
CA VAL A 123 15.24 3.14 -10.32
C VAL A 123 14.73 4.58 -10.20
N SER A 124 14.97 5.25 -9.07
CA SER A 124 14.57 6.66 -8.89
C SER A 124 15.40 7.63 -9.71
N ALA A 125 16.70 7.36 -9.90
CA ALA A 125 17.56 8.18 -10.75
C ALA A 125 17.16 8.05 -12.22
N GLY A 126 16.87 6.82 -12.68
CA GLY A 126 16.36 6.56 -14.03
C GLY A 126 14.99 7.19 -14.29
N ALA A 127 14.06 7.09 -13.34
CA ALA A 127 12.76 7.75 -13.44
C ALA A 127 12.88 9.28 -13.51
N GLY A 128 13.75 9.88 -12.68
CA GLY A 128 14.02 11.32 -12.70
C GLY A 128 14.64 11.78 -14.02
N PHE A 129 15.64 11.05 -14.52
CA PHE A 129 16.23 11.32 -15.82
C PHE A 129 15.20 11.22 -16.96
N GLY A 130 14.37 10.17 -16.97
CA GLY A 130 13.30 10.01 -17.95
C GLY A 130 12.27 11.15 -17.91
N ALA A 131 11.90 11.62 -16.72
CA ALA A 131 11.00 12.77 -16.56
C ALA A 131 11.61 14.06 -17.13
N VAL A 132 12.91 14.31 -16.88
CA VAL A 132 13.62 15.47 -17.44
C VAL A 132 13.69 15.38 -18.97
N LEU A 133 13.95 14.20 -19.53
CA LEU A 133 13.90 14.02 -20.98
C LEU A 133 12.50 14.29 -21.54
N ALA A 134 11.45 13.73 -20.92
CA ALA A 134 10.08 13.95 -21.38
C ALA A 134 9.72 15.45 -21.38
N PHE A 135 9.98 16.15 -20.27
CA PHE A 135 9.70 17.59 -20.18
C PHE A 135 10.60 18.44 -21.08
N GLY A 136 11.88 18.10 -21.18
CA GLY A 136 12.85 18.82 -21.99
C GLY A 136 12.58 18.73 -23.49
N PHE A 137 12.06 17.58 -23.94
CA PHE A 137 11.73 17.33 -25.35
C PHE A 137 10.23 17.51 -25.69
N GLY A 138 9.38 17.79 -24.70
CA GLY A 138 7.95 18.04 -24.89
C GLY A 138 7.11 16.79 -25.20
N LEU A 139 7.48 15.65 -24.63
CA LEU A 139 6.77 14.37 -24.74
C LEU A 139 5.63 14.25 -23.71
#